data_AF-A0A520CSE1-F1
#
_entry.id   AF-A0A520CSE1-F1
#
_cell.length_a   1.000
_cell.length_b   1.000
_cell.length_c   1.000
_cell.angle_alpha   90.00
_cell.angle_beta   90.00
_cell.angle_gamma   90.00
#
_symmetry.space_group_name_H-M   'P 1'
#
loop_
_entity.id
_entity.type
_entity.pdbx_description
1 polymer ?
#
loop_
_entity_poly.entity_id
_entity_poly.type
_entity_poly.pdbx_seq_one_letter_code
_entity_poly.pdbx_strand_id
1 'polypeptide(L)'
;MKTEVTLQLGLSGPDFAIALGREDARVSRQPAGLNFYEIHWPDQTSGIARFEHGANGFELTTVLGVMGTEDVDRPSAGVYEILISFGLPPRNEIPHDEARLQVMALLKRLQDAGWQQSYHFSEARVKGRSTLRHPNSMDIRYTPNFKEWMGFSIETVRWKLRANGVYMSIAMNRDGDRMDSHRPGAYFLSMTLETEEQYMRGHFGEKDRDNWKALWPEFSKVLNESRAEDEAKARLKGLEIDTAYKDPPILALKVPVVSLSVGQPCSRSGVWQASLPPDHPAAFLLARAPQRLQRVEAGEPMPAVYSRLMYPPADADNAAITWVLVRAV
;
A
#
# COMPACT_ATOMS: atom_id res chain seq x y z
N MET A 1 -5.89 -2.45 -28.02
CA MET A 1 -5.84 -2.52 -26.55
C MET A 1 -4.46 -2.09 -26.11
N LYS A 2 -4.33 -1.24 -25.08
CA LYS A 2 -3.02 -0.86 -24.57
C LYS A 2 -2.37 -2.12 -23.99
N THR A 3 -1.21 -2.50 -24.51
CA THR A 3 -0.48 -3.68 -24.04
C THR A 3 0.13 -3.44 -22.68
N GLU A 4 0.39 -2.18 -22.33
CA GLU A 4 1.06 -1.77 -21.10
C GLU A 4 0.24 -0.70 -20.35
N VAL A 5 0.04 -0.87 -19.05
CA VAL A 5 -0.61 0.11 -18.18
C VAL A 5 0.28 0.49 -17.01
N THR A 6 0.15 1.73 -16.57
CA THR A 6 0.85 2.26 -15.39
C THR A 6 -0.15 2.37 -14.25
N LEU A 7 0.19 1.82 -13.09
CA LEU A 7 -0.68 1.70 -11.94
C LEU A 7 -0.08 2.47 -10.77
N GLN A 8 -0.89 3.26 -10.08
CA GLN A 8 -0.46 4.00 -8.90
C GLN A 8 -1.64 4.15 -7.94
N LEU A 9 -1.39 3.89 -6.65
CA LEU A 9 -2.38 4.14 -5.59
C LEU A 9 -2.51 5.65 -5.34
N GLY A 10 -3.70 6.08 -4.92
CA GLY A 10 -4.00 7.47 -4.59
C GLY A 10 -4.31 8.37 -5.79
N LEU A 11 -4.27 7.84 -7.02
CA LEU A 11 -4.80 8.56 -8.19
C LEU A 11 -6.30 8.79 -8.03
N SER A 12 -6.80 9.91 -8.54
CA SER A 12 -8.24 10.08 -8.68
C SER A 12 -8.80 9.00 -9.61
N GLY A 13 -10.06 8.61 -9.42
CA GLY A 13 -10.72 7.67 -10.31
C GLY A 13 -10.59 8.02 -11.81
N PRO A 14 -10.82 9.28 -12.25
CA PRO A 14 -10.57 9.71 -13.61
C PRO A 14 -9.12 9.54 -14.08
N ASP A 15 -8.13 9.92 -13.26
CA ASP A 15 -6.71 9.78 -13.62
C ASP A 15 -6.31 8.30 -13.73
N PHE A 16 -6.84 7.47 -12.83
CA PHE A 16 -6.63 6.03 -12.88
C PHE A 16 -7.23 5.42 -14.15
N ALA A 17 -8.44 5.82 -14.54
CA ALA A 17 -9.06 5.39 -15.80
C ALA A 17 -8.22 5.78 -17.02
N ILE A 18 -7.64 6.99 -17.03
CA ILE A 18 -6.71 7.44 -18.07
C ILE A 18 -5.44 6.59 -18.07
N ALA A 19 -4.92 6.23 -16.89
CA ALA A 19 -3.72 5.41 -16.75
C ALA A 19 -3.90 3.98 -17.31
N LEU A 20 -5.12 3.43 -17.20
CA LEU A 20 -5.53 2.18 -17.85
C LEU A 20 -5.59 2.31 -19.39
N GLY A 21 -5.65 3.54 -19.92
CA GLY A 21 -5.31 3.84 -21.31
C GLY A 21 -6.25 3.26 -22.37
N ARG A 22 -7.54 3.14 -22.03
CA ARG A 22 -8.56 2.49 -22.85
C ARG A 22 -9.90 3.23 -22.74
N GLU A 23 -10.53 3.56 -23.87
CA GLU A 23 -11.91 4.07 -23.93
C GLU A 23 -12.93 3.04 -23.38
N ASP A 24 -12.56 1.76 -23.31
CA ASP A 24 -13.34 0.64 -22.77
C ASP A 24 -13.01 0.28 -21.31
N ALA A 25 -12.17 1.08 -20.62
CA ALA A 25 -12.03 0.92 -19.18
C ALA A 25 -13.41 1.03 -18.53
N ARG A 26 -13.88 -0.07 -17.92
CA ARG A 26 -15.24 -0.12 -17.39
C ARG A 26 -15.26 0.54 -16.04
N VAL A 27 -16.18 1.50 -15.88
CA VAL A 27 -16.47 2.10 -14.58
C VAL A 27 -17.76 1.50 -14.07
N SER A 28 -17.65 0.61 -13.09
CA SER A 28 -18.81 0.09 -12.36
C SER A 28 -19.04 0.98 -11.14
N ARG A 29 -20.20 1.65 -11.11
CA ARG A 29 -20.62 2.50 -9.99
C ARG A 29 -21.61 1.71 -9.14
N GLN A 30 -21.23 1.40 -7.90
CA GLN A 30 -22.10 0.68 -6.99
C GLN A 30 -22.93 1.66 -6.13
N PRO A 31 -24.19 1.31 -5.80
CA PRO A 31 -25.01 2.13 -4.90
C PRO A 31 -24.39 2.39 -3.52
N ALA A 32 -23.44 1.56 -3.10
CA ALA A 32 -22.73 1.66 -1.83
C ALA A 32 -21.54 2.65 -1.84
N GLY A 33 -21.51 3.61 -2.78
CA GLY A 33 -20.48 4.64 -2.82
C GLY A 33 -19.11 4.15 -3.32
N LEU A 34 -19.06 3.05 -4.08
CA LEU A 34 -17.81 2.51 -4.62
C LEU A 34 -17.76 2.62 -6.15
N ASN A 35 -16.61 3.05 -6.67
CA ASN A 35 -16.28 2.99 -8.08
C ASN A 35 -15.22 1.90 -8.31
N PHE A 36 -15.43 1.08 -9.34
CA PHE A 36 -14.45 0.12 -9.83
C PHE A 36 -14.00 0.48 -11.23
N TYR A 37 -12.69 0.49 -11.45
CA TYR A 37 -12.04 0.82 -12.71
C TYR A 37 -11.32 -0.43 -13.24
N GLU A 38 -11.82 -1.00 -14.32
CA GLU A 38 -11.39 -2.34 -14.76
C GLU A 38 -10.89 -2.37 -16.20
N ILE A 39 -9.82 -3.13 -16.39
CA ILE A 39 -9.34 -3.58 -17.70
C ILE A 39 -9.06 -5.07 -17.65
N HIS A 40 -9.50 -5.79 -18.69
CA HIS A 40 -9.20 -7.20 -18.89
C HIS A 40 -8.56 -7.41 -20.25
N TRP A 41 -7.49 -8.20 -20.27
CA TRP A 41 -6.87 -8.63 -21.52
C TRP A 41 -7.45 -9.99 -21.93
N PRO A 42 -7.88 -10.17 -23.20
CA PRO A 42 -8.34 -11.45 -23.72
C PRO A 42 -7.27 -12.54 -23.60
N ASP A 43 -7.70 -13.79 -23.57
CA ASP A 43 -6.84 -14.93 -23.24
C ASP A 43 -5.58 -15.12 -24.09
N GLN A 44 -5.57 -14.58 -25.32
CA GLN A 44 -4.45 -14.70 -26.24
C GLN A 44 -3.46 -13.52 -26.18
N THR A 45 -3.80 -12.44 -25.48
CA THR A 45 -2.96 -11.25 -25.34
C THR A 45 -2.73 -11.01 -23.86
N SER A 46 -1.49 -11.08 -23.36
CA SER A 46 -1.22 -10.67 -21.98
C SER A 46 -0.93 -9.17 -21.91
N GLY A 47 -1.36 -8.55 -20.83
CA GLY A 47 -0.99 -7.19 -20.49
C GLY A 47 0.35 -7.13 -19.76
N ILE A 48 0.95 -5.94 -19.79
CA ILE A 48 2.05 -5.52 -18.93
C ILE A 48 1.48 -4.51 -17.95
N ALA A 49 1.68 -4.72 -16.65
CA ALA A 49 1.32 -3.75 -15.63
C ALA A 49 2.60 -3.29 -14.92
N ARG A 50 2.79 -1.98 -14.89
CA ARG A 50 3.87 -1.31 -14.18
C ARG A 50 3.29 -0.58 -12.97
N PHE A 51 3.65 -1.02 -11.78
CA PHE A 51 3.26 -0.35 -10.55
C PHE A 51 4.30 0.70 -10.17
N GLU A 52 3.88 1.96 -10.09
CA GLU A 52 4.71 3.09 -9.72
C GLU A 52 4.63 3.32 -8.21
N HIS A 53 5.77 3.16 -7.53
CA HIS A 53 5.91 3.39 -6.08
C HIS A 53 7.36 3.74 -5.72
N GLY A 54 7.92 4.73 -6.42
CA GLY A 54 9.31 5.14 -6.26
C GLY A 54 10.28 3.97 -6.46
N ALA A 55 11.22 3.79 -5.53
CA ALA A 55 12.17 2.68 -5.55
C ALA A 55 11.52 1.28 -5.38
N ASN A 56 10.26 1.23 -4.92
CA ASN A 56 9.50 -0.02 -4.74
C ASN A 56 8.62 -0.39 -5.94
N GLY A 57 8.71 0.36 -7.04
CA GLY A 57 7.98 0.05 -8.27
C GLY A 57 8.41 -1.30 -8.88
N PHE A 58 7.52 -1.92 -9.64
CA PHE A 58 7.78 -3.21 -10.30
C PHE A 58 6.92 -3.39 -11.56
N GLU A 59 7.28 -4.40 -12.36
CA GLU A 59 6.59 -4.76 -13.60
C GLU A 59 6.17 -6.25 -13.62
N LEU A 60 4.97 -6.50 -14.16
CA LEU A 60 4.40 -7.81 -14.44
C LEU A 60 4.05 -7.91 -15.93
N THR A 61 4.44 -8.98 -16.61
CA THR A 61 4.37 -9.11 -18.09
C THR A 61 3.34 -10.14 -18.59
N THR A 62 2.59 -10.77 -17.69
CA THR A 62 1.57 -11.82 -17.97
C THR A 62 0.23 -11.49 -17.30
N VAL A 63 -0.16 -10.21 -17.36
CA VAL A 63 -1.35 -9.67 -16.68
C VAL A 63 -2.62 -10.02 -17.46
N LEU A 64 -3.64 -10.46 -16.74
CA LEU A 64 -4.95 -10.86 -17.25
C LEU A 64 -6.00 -9.80 -16.99
N GLY A 65 -5.86 -9.07 -15.88
CA GLY A 65 -6.74 -7.96 -15.57
C GLY A 65 -6.22 -7.11 -14.43
N VAL A 66 -6.67 -5.86 -14.41
CA VAL A 66 -6.44 -4.91 -13.34
C VAL A 66 -7.78 -4.32 -12.95
N MET A 67 -8.01 -4.20 -11.64
CA MET A 67 -9.14 -3.49 -11.05
C MET A 67 -8.61 -2.50 -10.02
N GLY A 68 -8.99 -1.23 -10.14
CA GLY A 68 -8.80 -0.22 -9.09
C GLY A 68 -10.12 0.07 -8.38
N THR A 69 -10.07 0.29 -7.07
CA THR A 69 -11.25 0.63 -6.26
C THR A 69 -11.10 2.00 -5.62
N GLU A 70 -12.13 2.83 -5.77
CA GLU A 70 -12.25 4.16 -5.15
C GLU A 70 -13.51 4.20 -4.27
N ASP A 71 -13.40 4.89 -3.14
CA ASP A 71 -14.50 5.20 -2.22
C ASP A 71 -14.93 6.65 -2.50
N VAL A 72 -16.13 6.81 -3.07
CA VAL A 72 -16.66 8.10 -3.52
C VAL A 72 -16.94 9.04 -2.36
N ASP A 73 -17.20 8.49 -1.17
CA ASP A 73 -17.37 9.27 0.05
C ASP A 73 -16.02 9.75 0.62
N ARG A 74 -14.91 9.27 0.04
CA ARG A 74 -13.53 9.63 0.41
C ARG A 74 -12.68 9.97 -0.80
N PRO A 75 -13.04 11.02 -1.55
CA PRO A 75 -12.36 11.37 -2.81
C PRO A 75 -10.88 11.70 -2.60
N SER A 76 -10.47 12.14 -1.40
CA SER A 76 -9.06 12.41 -1.10
C SER A 76 -8.18 11.18 -0.93
N ALA A 77 -8.78 9.99 -0.79
CA ALA A 77 -8.03 8.73 -0.78
C ALA A 77 -7.69 8.26 -2.21
N GLY A 78 -8.46 8.72 -3.21
CA GLY A 78 -8.39 8.22 -4.58
C GLY A 78 -8.61 6.71 -4.66
N VAL A 79 -8.01 6.08 -5.67
CA VAL A 79 -7.93 4.63 -5.80
C VAL A 79 -7.05 4.07 -4.68
N TYR A 80 -7.69 3.47 -3.69
CA TYR A 80 -7.05 3.03 -2.45
C TYR A 80 -6.64 1.55 -2.46
N GLU A 81 -7.19 0.77 -3.41
CA GLU A 81 -6.90 -0.64 -3.64
C GLU A 81 -6.72 -0.90 -5.13
N ILE A 82 -5.73 -1.71 -5.49
CA ILE A 82 -5.52 -2.23 -6.85
C ILE A 82 -5.37 -3.75 -6.77
N LEU A 83 -6.22 -4.46 -7.51
CA LEU A 83 -6.15 -5.90 -7.72
C LEU A 83 -5.60 -6.19 -9.12
N ILE A 84 -4.52 -6.96 -9.19
CA ILE A 84 -3.90 -7.42 -10.45
C ILE A 84 -4.03 -8.94 -10.51
N SER A 85 -4.66 -9.46 -11.57
CA SER A 85 -4.69 -10.89 -11.88
C SER A 85 -3.66 -11.20 -12.96
N PHE A 86 -2.83 -12.23 -12.76
CA PHE A 86 -1.76 -12.58 -13.70
C PHE A 86 -1.46 -14.08 -13.70
N GLY A 87 -0.96 -14.59 -14.83
CA GLY A 87 -0.51 -15.97 -14.98
C GLY A 87 1.01 -16.11 -14.83
N LEU A 88 1.51 -17.34 -14.90
CA LEU A 88 2.94 -17.61 -15.13
C LEU A 88 3.17 -17.93 -16.62
N PRO A 89 4.25 -17.45 -17.25
CA PRO A 89 4.66 -17.89 -18.58
C PRO A 89 5.30 -19.29 -18.57
N PRO A 90 5.10 -20.16 -19.57
CA PRO A 90 4.09 -20.04 -20.62
C PRO A 90 2.67 -20.17 -20.03
N ARG A 91 1.73 -19.40 -20.59
CA ARG A 91 0.35 -19.29 -20.09
C ARG A 91 -0.35 -20.66 -20.16
N ASN A 92 -1.27 -20.93 -19.24
CA ASN A 92 -2.12 -22.12 -19.11
C ASN A 92 -1.44 -23.39 -18.58
N GLU A 93 -0.26 -23.77 -19.07
CA GLU A 93 0.41 -25.02 -18.67
C GLU A 93 1.90 -24.81 -18.46
N ILE A 94 2.37 -25.15 -17.27
CA ILE A 94 3.76 -24.98 -16.86
C ILE A 94 4.21 -26.17 -15.99
N PRO A 95 5.42 -26.72 -16.20
CA PRO A 95 5.98 -27.71 -15.29
C PRO A 95 5.98 -27.19 -13.84
N HIS A 96 5.57 -28.02 -12.89
CA HIS A 96 5.40 -27.56 -11.51
C HIS A 96 6.66 -26.96 -10.89
N ASP A 97 7.84 -27.50 -11.21
CA ASP A 97 9.10 -26.97 -10.69
C ASP A 97 9.48 -25.63 -11.34
N GLU A 98 9.16 -25.45 -12.61
CA GLU A 98 9.34 -24.18 -13.31
C GLU A 98 8.42 -23.10 -12.71
N ALA A 99 7.16 -23.44 -12.43
CA ALA A 99 6.23 -22.55 -11.73
C ALA A 99 6.77 -22.12 -10.36
N ARG A 100 7.29 -23.08 -9.57
CA ARG A 100 7.95 -22.79 -8.30
C ARG A 100 9.07 -21.78 -8.48
N LEU A 101 9.98 -22.02 -9.42
CA LEU A 101 11.11 -21.13 -9.68
C LEU A 101 10.67 -19.73 -10.10
N GLN A 102 9.64 -19.60 -10.94
CA GLN A 102 9.13 -18.30 -11.37
C GLN A 102 8.45 -17.51 -10.26
N VAL A 103 7.66 -18.17 -9.40
CA VAL A 103 7.07 -17.51 -8.23
C VAL A 103 8.17 -17.05 -7.27
N MET A 104 9.18 -17.88 -7.01
CA MET A 104 10.32 -17.49 -6.18
C MET A 104 11.12 -16.34 -6.78
N ALA A 105 11.29 -16.32 -8.11
CA ALA A 105 11.94 -15.21 -8.82
C ALA A 105 11.13 -13.91 -8.72
N LEU A 106 9.79 -13.97 -8.79
CA LEU A 106 8.92 -12.81 -8.55
C LEU A 106 9.11 -12.27 -7.12
N LEU A 107 9.03 -13.13 -6.10
CA LEU A 107 9.21 -12.72 -4.70
C LEU A 107 10.60 -12.14 -4.45
N LYS A 108 11.63 -12.67 -5.11
CA LYS A 108 12.99 -12.14 -5.02
C LYS A 108 13.10 -10.75 -5.66
N ARG A 109 12.52 -10.52 -6.83
CA ARG A 109 12.48 -9.20 -7.48
C ARG A 109 11.78 -8.16 -6.59
N LEU A 110 10.69 -8.53 -5.93
CA LEU A 110 9.99 -7.65 -4.99
C LEU A 110 10.86 -7.34 -3.77
N GLN A 111 11.55 -8.34 -3.19
CA GLN A 111 12.49 -8.13 -2.10
C GLN A 111 13.64 -7.20 -2.50
N ASP A 112 14.18 -7.35 -3.71
CA ASP A 112 15.24 -6.49 -4.23
C ASP A 112 14.76 -5.05 -4.48
N ALA A 113 13.47 -4.89 -4.84
CA ALA A 113 12.79 -3.60 -4.88
C ALA A 113 12.40 -3.08 -3.48
N GLY A 114 12.86 -3.70 -2.39
CA GLY A 114 12.67 -3.22 -1.03
C GLY A 114 11.34 -3.60 -0.37
N TRP A 115 10.56 -4.51 -0.97
CA TRP A 115 9.39 -5.09 -0.31
C TRP A 115 9.81 -6.03 0.81
N GLN A 116 9.22 -5.84 1.99
CA GLN A 116 9.56 -6.61 3.18
C GLN A 116 8.41 -7.50 3.61
N GLN A 117 8.72 -8.59 4.32
CA GLN A 117 7.73 -9.46 4.95
C GLN A 117 6.75 -8.61 5.78
N SER A 118 5.48 -8.94 5.69
CA SER A 118 4.46 -8.41 6.60
C SER A 118 3.77 -9.56 7.32
N TYR A 119 3.39 -9.35 8.57
CA TYR A 119 2.61 -10.29 9.37
C TYR A 119 1.32 -9.59 9.78
N HIS A 120 0.25 -10.35 9.98
CA HIS A 120 -0.93 -9.81 10.64
C HIS A 120 -0.57 -9.35 12.06
N PHE A 121 -1.12 -8.21 12.49
CA PHE A 121 -0.84 -7.63 13.80
C PHE A 121 -1.12 -8.58 14.97
N SER A 122 -2.15 -9.44 14.85
CA SER A 122 -2.54 -10.41 15.88
C SER A 122 -1.92 -11.80 15.75
N GLU A 123 -1.28 -12.13 14.62
CA GLU A 123 -0.85 -13.51 14.36
C GLU A 123 0.62 -13.75 14.76
N ALA A 124 0.93 -15.01 15.06
CA ALA A 124 2.30 -15.47 15.26
C ALA A 124 3.17 -15.20 14.02
N ARG A 125 4.34 -14.61 14.25
CA ARG A 125 5.31 -14.29 13.19
C ARG A 125 6.12 -15.53 12.79
N VAL A 126 5.46 -16.53 12.24
CA VAL A 126 6.10 -17.79 11.83
C VAL A 126 6.99 -17.54 10.61
N LYS A 127 8.23 -18.02 10.64
CA LYS A 127 9.20 -17.80 9.54
C LYS A 127 9.80 -19.08 8.99
N GLY A 128 10.55 -18.92 7.90
CA GLY A 128 11.32 -19.99 7.28
C GLY A 128 10.46 -21.20 6.93
N ARG A 129 11.00 -22.39 7.12
CA ARG A 129 10.32 -23.64 6.79
C ARG A 129 9.03 -23.88 7.58
N SER A 130 8.92 -23.31 8.79
CA SER A 130 7.71 -23.46 9.63
C SER A 130 6.47 -22.85 8.98
N THR A 131 6.65 -21.90 8.06
CA THR A 131 5.57 -21.25 7.31
C THR A 131 4.78 -22.23 6.42
N LEU A 132 5.37 -23.38 6.06
CA LEU A 132 4.68 -24.44 5.28
C LEU A 132 3.45 -25.03 6.00
N ARG A 133 3.28 -24.78 7.30
CA ARG A 133 2.08 -25.15 8.08
C ARG A 133 0.97 -24.09 8.02
N HIS A 134 1.25 -22.94 7.42
CA HIS A 134 0.40 -21.76 7.40
C HIS A 134 0.37 -21.14 5.99
N PRO A 135 -0.25 -21.81 5.00
CA PRO A 135 -0.21 -21.37 3.61
C PRO A 135 -0.80 -19.98 3.39
N ASN A 136 -1.56 -19.42 4.34
CA ASN A 136 -2.14 -18.07 4.26
C ASN A 136 -1.19 -16.93 4.67
N SER A 137 0.02 -17.22 5.15
CA SER A 137 1.00 -16.23 5.61
C SER A 137 2.44 -16.73 5.41
N MET A 138 2.79 -17.00 4.16
CA MET A 138 4.09 -17.53 3.77
C MET A 138 5.22 -16.52 4.01
N ASP A 139 6.37 -17.01 4.47
CA ASP A 139 7.61 -16.21 4.55
C ASP A 139 8.22 -16.01 3.16
N ILE A 140 8.33 -14.76 2.72
CA ILE A 140 8.89 -14.40 1.40
C ILE A 140 10.38 -14.75 1.25
N ARG A 141 11.08 -14.94 2.37
CA ARG A 141 12.51 -15.31 2.39
C ARG A 141 12.72 -16.81 2.27
N TYR A 142 11.66 -17.61 2.42
CA TYR A 142 11.75 -19.06 2.35
C TYR A 142 11.49 -19.56 0.93
N THR A 143 12.43 -20.36 0.41
CA THR A 143 12.25 -21.05 -0.88
C THR A 143 11.98 -22.53 -0.62
N PRO A 144 10.72 -23.01 -0.80
CA PRO A 144 10.44 -24.43 -0.71
C PRO A 144 11.18 -25.20 -1.81
N ASN A 145 11.60 -26.42 -1.48
CA ASN A 145 12.03 -27.37 -2.51
C ASN A 145 10.83 -27.93 -3.28
N PHE A 146 11.09 -28.66 -4.37
CA PHE A 146 10.02 -29.20 -5.22
C PHE A 146 9.01 -30.07 -4.47
N LYS A 147 9.49 -30.93 -3.56
CA LYS A 147 8.62 -31.80 -2.76
C LYS A 147 7.71 -31.00 -1.82
N GLU A 148 8.25 -29.95 -1.19
CA GLU A 148 7.49 -29.05 -0.32
C GLU A 148 6.46 -28.24 -1.10
N TRP A 149 6.83 -27.77 -2.29
CA TRP A 149 5.93 -27.07 -3.21
C TRP A 149 4.76 -27.93 -3.67
N MET A 150 5.03 -29.18 -4.04
CA MET A 150 3.98 -30.14 -4.38
C MET A 150 3.12 -30.54 -3.17
N GLY A 151 3.68 -30.43 -1.96
CA GLY A 151 3.00 -30.71 -0.71
C GLY A 151 2.03 -29.62 -0.24
N PHE A 152 1.97 -28.46 -0.91
CA PHE A 152 0.89 -27.50 -0.65
C PHE A 152 -0.46 -28.14 -0.94
N SER A 153 -1.44 -27.92 -0.05
CA SER A 153 -2.83 -28.25 -0.29
C SER A 153 -3.33 -27.52 -1.55
N ILE A 154 -4.52 -27.87 -2.04
CA ILE A 154 -5.19 -27.11 -3.13
C ILE A 154 -5.60 -25.71 -2.63
N GLU A 155 -5.40 -25.42 -1.34
CA GLU A 155 -5.68 -24.11 -0.75
C GLU A 155 -4.78 -23.02 -1.34
N THR A 156 -5.31 -21.81 -1.33
CA THR A 156 -4.59 -20.62 -1.75
C THR A 156 -3.35 -20.40 -0.89
N VAL A 157 -2.18 -20.34 -1.53
CA VAL A 157 -0.93 -19.96 -0.88
C VAL A 157 -0.80 -18.44 -0.95
N ARG A 158 -0.51 -17.77 0.17
CA ARG A 158 -0.46 -16.31 0.26
C ARG A 158 0.83 -15.79 0.87
N TRP A 159 1.35 -14.72 0.29
CA TRP A 159 2.43 -13.92 0.85
C TRP A 159 1.92 -12.52 1.16
N LYS A 160 2.41 -11.94 2.26
CA LYS A 160 2.06 -10.60 2.70
C LYS A 160 3.33 -9.77 2.75
N LEU A 161 3.33 -8.65 2.06
CA LEU A 161 4.46 -7.76 1.94
C LEU A 161 4.05 -6.33 2.25
N ARG A 162 5.03 -5.49 2.54
CA ARG A 162 4.83 -4.06 2.74
C ARG A 162 6.03 -3.27 2.26
N ALA A 163 5.78 -2.06 1.78
CA ALA A 163 6.80 -1.07 1.43
C ALA A 163 6.20 0.34 1.48
N ASN A 164 6.84 1.25 2.22
CA ASN A 164 6.56 2.70 2.20
C ASN A 164 5.06 3.06 2.20
N GLY A 165 4.31 2.56 3.20
CA GLY A 165 2.88 2.89 3.35
C GLY A 165 1.95 2.17 2.37
N VAL A 166 2.42 1.11 1.70
CA VAL A 166 1.61 0.22 0.87
C VAL A 166 1.73 -1.21 1.39
N TYR A 167 0.59 -1.89 1.48
CA TYR A 167 0.48 -3.30 1.82
C TYR A 167 0.17 -4.10 0.56
N MET A 168 0.80 -5.26 0.43
CA MET A 168 0.63 -6.16 -0.70
C MET A 168 0.28 -7.55 -0.21
N SER A 169 -0.73 -8.16 -0.81
CA SER A 169 -1.05 -9.57 -0.65
C SER A 169 -0.95 -10.27 -2.00
N ILE A 170 -0.07 -11.25 -2.12
CA ILE A 170 0.00 -12.12 -3.29
C ILE A 170 -0.68 -13.43 -2.93
N ALA A 171 -1.66 -13.85 -3.73
CA ALA A 171 -2.32 -15.14 -3.61
C ALA A 171 -2.01 -15.98 -4.85
N MET A 172 -1.63 -17.23 -4.63
CA MET A 172 -1.42 -18.22 -5.69
C MET A 172 -2.43 -19.34 -5.51
N ASN A 173 -3.14 -19.62 -6.59
CA ASN A 173 -3.99 -20.80 -6.74
C ASN A 173 -3.38 -21.71 -7.79
N ARG A 174 -3.62 -23.00 -7.61
CA ARG A 174 -3.21 -24.05 -8.54
C ARG A 174 -4.45 -24.87 -8.89
N ASP A 175 -4.55 -25.26 -10.15
CA ASP A 175 -5.62 -26.14 -10.61
C ASP A 175 -5.52 -27.50 -9.92
N GLY A 176 -6.56 -27.84 -9.14
CA GLY A 176 -6.62 -29.08 -8.36
C GLY A 176 -6.71 -30.34 -9.22
N ASP A 177 -7.16 -30.21 -10.47
CA ASP A 177 -7.27 -31.33 -11.41
C ASP A 177 -5.94 -31.62 -12.12
N ARG A 178 -4.93 -30.76 -11.94
CA ARG A 178 -3.61 -30.84 -12.59
C ARG A 178 -2.49 -30.92 -11.58
N MET A 179 -2.55 -31.95 -10.74
CA MET A 179 -1.68 -32.14 -9.58
C MET A 179 -0.61 -33.23 -9.74
N ASP A 180 -0.62 -33.95 -10.87
CA ASP A 180 0.42 -34.93 -11.20
C ASP A 180 1.77 -34.20 -11.40
N SER A 181 2.73 -34.46 -10.51
CA SER A 181 4.06 -33.82 -10.53
C SER A 181 4.85 -34.04 -11.83
N HIS A 182 4.49 -35.05 -12.63
CA HIS A 182 5.13 -35.36 -13.90
C HIS A 182 4.45 -34.73 -15.10
N ARG A 183 3.33 -34.04 -14.90
CA ARG A 183 2.60 -33.31 -15.95
C ARG A 183 2.64 -31.81 -15.67
N PRO A 184 2.44 -30.96 -16.69
CA PRO A 184 2.26 -29.53 -16.48
C PRO A 184 1.01 -29.24 -15.65
N GLY A 185 1.12 -28.27 -14.74
CA GLY A 185 0.03 -27.72 -13.96
C GLY A 185 -0.43 -26.36 -14.49
N ALA A 186 -1.52 -25.83 -13.94
CA ALA A 186 -1.97 -24.47 -14.19
C ALA A 186 -1.95 -23.66 -12.89
N TYR A 187 -1.40 -22.44 -12.96
CA TYR A 187 -1.23 -21.55 -11.82
C TYR A 187 -1.84 -20.19 -12.13
N PHE A 188 -2.59 -19.66 -11.17
CA PHE A 188 -3.20 -18.34 -11.25
C PHE A 188 -2.78 -17.53 -10.03
N LEU A 189 -2.26 -16.33 -10.28
CA LEU A 189 -1.85 -15.42 -9.22
C LEU A 189 -2.73 -14.19 -9.22
N SER A 190 -3.02 -13.70 -8.01
CA SER A 190 -3.52 -12.36 -7.81
C SER A 190 -2.62 -11.59 -6.85
N MET A 191 -2.52 -10.29 -7.08
CA MET A 191 -1.80 -9.35 -6.23
C MET A 191 -2.73 -8.21 -5.89
N THR A 192 -3.04 -8.05 -4.61
CA THR A 192 -3.79 -6.92 -4.07
C THR A 192 -2.79 -5.94 -3.45
N LEU A 193 -2.87 -4.68 -3.84
CA LEU A 193 -2.11 -3.56 -3.31
C LEU A 193 -3.09 -2.61 -2.63
N GLU A 194 -2.81 -2.23 -1.39
CA GLU A 194 -3.66 -1.32 -0.61
C GLU A 194 -2.82 -0.18 -0.03
N THR A 195 -3.41 1.02 -0.02
CA THR A 195 -2.87 2.11 0.81
C THR A 195 -2.87 1.69 2.27
N GLU A 196 -1.88 2.13 3.05
CA GLU A 196 -1.84 1.83 4.48
C GLU A 196 -3.09 2.32 5.20
N GLU A 197 -3.65 3.48 4.84
CA GLU A 197 -4.90 3.94 5.45
C GLU A 197 -6.05 2.93 5.23
N GLN A 198 -6.23 2.41 4.01
CA GLN A 198 -7.24 1.39 3.78
C GLN A 198 -6.95 0.11 4.56
N TYR A 199 -5.71 -0.39 4.50
CA TYR A 199 -5.31 -1.60 5.19
C TYR A 199 -5.60 -1.51 6.69
N MET A 200 -5.27 -0.37 7.31
CA MET A 200 -5.54 -0.14 8.74
C MET A 200 -7.04 -0.06 9.04
N ARG A 201 -7.83 0.63 8.21
CA ARG A 201 -9.29 0.70 8.37
C ARG A 201 -9.95 -0.67 8.28
N GLY A 202 -9.41 -1.57 7.47
CA GLY A 202 -9.92 -2.93 7.29
C GLY A 202 -9.99 -3.75 8.58
N HIS A 203 -9.22 -3.37 9.60
CA HIS A 203 -9.27 -4.00 10.93
C HIS A 203 -10.45 -3.57 11.81
N PHE A 204 -11.18 -2.53 11.42
CA PHE A 204 -12.29 -1.97 12.18
C PHE A 204 -13.63 -2.26 11.49
N GLY A 205 -14.66 -2.49 12.32
CA GLY A 205 -16.03 -2.58 11.85
C GLY A 205 -16.48 -1.26 11.22
N GLU A 206 -17.44 -1.31 10.30
CA GLU A 206 -17.88 -0.17 9.47
C GLU A 206 -18.07 1.14 10.27
N LYS A 207 -18.74 1.07 11.42
CA LYS A 207 -19.03 2.22 12.30
C LYS A 207 -17.78 2.90 12.89
N ASP A 208 -16.68 2.15 13.02
CA ASP A 208 -15.45 2.59 13.66
C ASP A 208 -14.36 2.96 12.65
N ARG A 209 -14.55 2.63 11.36
CA ARG A 209 -13.56 2.85 10.28
C ARG A 209 -13.20 4.31 10.07
N ASP A 210 -14.08 5.25 10.41
CA ASP A 210 -13.78 6.69 10.28
C ASP A 210 -12.96 7.19 11.47
N ASN A 211 -13.13 6.56 12.64
CA ASN A 211 -12.46 6.91 13.88
C ASN A 211 -11.26 6.00 14.20
N TRP A 212 -10.83 5.18 13.25
CA TRP A 212 -9.82 4.14 13.46
C TRP A 212 -8.52 4.67 14.07
N LYS A 213 -8.08 5.89 13.71
CA LYS A 213 -6.85 6.52 14.21
C LYS A 213 -6.90 6.75 15.72
N ALA A 214 -8.07 7.15 16.25
CA ALA A 214 -8.26 7.37 17.68
C ALA A 214 -8.38 6.05 18.45
N LEU A 215 -8.91 5.00 17.81
CA LEU A 215 -9.10 3.68 18.41
C LEU A 215 -7.83 2.82 18.37
N TRP A 216 -6.90 3.13 17.46
CA TRP A 216 -5.69 2.35 17.23
C TRP A 216 -4.83 2.10 18.49
N PRO A 217 -4.56 3.08 19.38
CA PRO A 217 -3.69 2.84 20.53
C PRO A 217 -4.18 1.71 21.43
N GLU A 218 -5.48 1.65 21.74
CA GLU A 218 -6.05 0.58 22.56
C GLU A 218 -6.21 -0.72 21.76
N PHE A 219 -6.66 -0.63 20.51
CA PHE A 219 -6.81 -1.81 19.66
C PHE A 219 -5.47 -2.54 19.44
N SER A 220 -4.37 -1.79 19.26
CA SER A 220 -3.04 -2.36 19.07
C SER A 220 -2.55 -3.19 20.26
N LYS A 221 -2.96 -2.85 21.49
CA LYS A 221 -2.62 -3.64 22.69
C LYS A 221 -3.27 -5.03 22.62
N VAL A 222 -4.56 -5.07 22.26
CA VAL A 222 -5.31 -6.33 22.09
C VAL A 222 -4.66 -7.21 21.02
N LEU A 223 -4.24 -6.63 19.89
CA LEU A 223 -3.54 -7.36 18.84
C LEU A 223 -2.20 -7.93 19.34
N ASN A 224 -1.43 -7.15 20.10
CA ASN A 224 -0.15 -7.59 20.65
C ASN A 224 -0.30 -8.72 21.67
N GLU A 225 -1.33 -8.67 22.52
CA GLU A 225 -1.67 -9.75 23.46
C GLU A 225 -2.04 -11.03 22.69
N SER A 226 -2.92 -10.92 21.70
CA SER A 226 -3.30 -12.04 20.83
C SER A 226 -2.09 -12.65 20.12
N ARG A 227 -1.17 -11.81 19.61
CA ARG A 227 0.08 -12.28 18.99
C ARG A 227 0.96 -13.01 19.99
N ALA A 228 1.11 -12.50 21.21
CA ALA A 228 1.93 -13.15 22.24
C ALA A 228 1.41 -14.56 22.57
N GLU A 229 0.09 -14.71 22.69
CA GLU A 229 -0.53 -16.02 22.89
C GLU A 229 -0.29 -16.97 21.71
N ASP A 230 -0.49 -16.50 20.48
CA ASP A 230 -0.33 -17.32 19.29
C ASP A 230 1.13 -17.70 19.06
N GLU A 231 2.09 -16.81 19.34
CA GLU A 231 3.51 -17.16 19.31
C GLU A 231 3.87 -18.19 20.39
N ALA A 232 3.28 -18.13 21.58
CA ALA A 232 3.49 -19.15 22.61
C ALA A 232 2.97 -20.52 22.13
N LYS A 233 1.76 -20.57 21.55
CA LYS A 233 1.20 -21.80 20.95
C LYS A 233 2.08 -22.33 19.81
N ALA A 234 2.58 -21.44 18.96
CA ALA A 234 3.44 -21.81 17.84
C ALA A 234 4.80 -22.38 18.32
N ARG A 235 5.41 -21.78 19.36
CA ARG A 235 6.63 -22.30 19.98
C ARG A 235 6.43 -23.69 20.59
N LEU A 236 5.31 -23.94 21.26
CA LEU A 236 4.97 -25.28 21.79
C LEU A 236 4.85 -26.34 20.69
N LYS A 237 4.48 -25.93 19.47
CA LYS A 237 4.45 -26.80 18.28
C LYS A 237 5.81 -26.91 17.57
N GLY A 238 6.87 -26.32 18.12
CA GLY A 238 8.21 -26.32 17.54
C GLY A 238 8.34 -25.43 16.29
N LEU A 239 7.46 -24.45 16.11
CA LEU A 239 7.53 -23.52 14.97
C LEU A 239 8.52 -22.40 15.23
N GLU A 240 9.25 -22.01 14.19
CA GLU A 240 10.23 -20.93 14.25
C GLU A 240 9.54 -19.56 14.16
N ILE A 241 9.81 -18.70 15.16
CA ILE A 241 9.27 -17.33 15.24
C ILE A 241 10.32 -16.33 14.78
N ASP A 242 9.91 -15.33 13.99
CA ASP A 242 10.73 -14.19 13.60
C ASP A 242 10.87 -13.18 14.74
N THR A 243 11.79 -13.45 15.66
CA THR A 243 12.10 -12.54 16.75
C THR A 243 12.83 -11.27 16.30
N ALA A 244 13.35 -11.23 15.07
CA ALA A 244 14.01 -10.06 14.51
C ALA A 244 13.00 -9.08 13.87
N TYR A 245 11.81 -9.55 13.52
CA TYR A 245 10.77 -8.72 12.94
C TYR A 245 10.27 -7.66 13.92
N LYS A 246 10.15 -6.42 13.44
CA LYS A 246 9.49 -5.32 14.14
C LYS A 246 8.37 -4.79 13.25
N ASP A 247 7.18 -4.62 13.82
CA ASP A 247 6.10 -3.94 13.12
C ASP A 247 6.57 -2.52 12.76
N PRO A 248 6.25 -2.04 11.55
CA PRO A 248 6.65 -0.71 11.15
C PRO A 248 5.88 0.37 11.89
N PRO A 249 6.39 1.61 11.89
CA PRO A 249 5.54 2.75 12.16
C PRO A 249 4.44 2.82 11.08
N ILE A 250 3.20 2.99 11.51
CA ILE A 250 2.07 3.26 10.61
C ILE A 250 2.15 4.73 10.20
N LEU A 251 2.54 4.98 8.96
CA LEU A 251 2.66 6.30 8.37
C LEU A 251 1.29 7.01 8.29
N ALA A 252 0.19 6.29 8.07
CA ALA A 252 -1.17 6.85 8.03
C ALA A 252 -1.66 7.42 9.38
N LEU A 253 -1.04 7.03 10.50
CA LEU A 253 -1.25 7.66 11.81
C LEU A 253 -0.50 8.98 11.95
N LYS A 254 0.56 9.18 11.16
CA LYS A 254 1.19 10.49 11.08
C LYS A 254 0.17 11.40 10.39
N VAL A 255 -0.19 12.50 11.05
CA VAL A 255 -1.01 13.53 10.44
C VAL A 255 -0.27 13.95 9.16
N PRO A 256 -0.89 13.84 7.97
CA PRO A 256 -0.27 14.35 6.76
C PRO A 256 -0.04 15.83 6.99
N VAL A 257 1.22 16.21 7.08
CA VAL A 257 1.63 17.60 7.07
C VAL A 257 1.32 18.07 5.65
N VAL A 258 0.11 18.56 5.40
CA VAL A 258 -0.16 19.32 4.19
C VAL A 258 0.72 20.55 4.32
N SER A 259 1.83 20.55 3.59
CA SER A 259 2.82 21.60 3.62
C SER A 259 2.67 22.48 2.38
N LEU A 260 2.37 23.76 2.57
CA LEU A 260 2.25 24.73 1.48
C LEU A 260 3.27 25.85 1.70
N SER A 261 3.87 26.31 0.61
CA SER A 261 4.75 27.48 0.59
C SER A 261 3.92 28.77 0.55
N VAL A 262 4.49 29.88 1.01
CA VAL A 262 3.86 31.20 0.90
C VAL A 262 3.41 31.47 -0.55
N GLY A 263 2.19 31.96 -0.73
CA GLY A 263 1.59 32.26 -2.02
C GLY A 263 0.94 31.07 -2.74
N GLN A 264 1.21 29.82 -2.34
CA GLN A 264 0.49 28.67 -2.91
C GLN A 264 -0.98 28.68 -2.47
N PRO A 265 -1.93 28.32 -3.35
CA PRO A 265 -3.34 28.27 -2.98
C PRO A 265 -3.58 27.17 -1.93
N CYS A 266 -4.32 27.55 -0.89
CA CYS A 266 -4.70 26.70 0.22
C CYS A 266 -5.60 25.57 -0.28
N SER A 267 -5.20 24.32 -0.04
CA SER A 267 -5.97 23.16 -0.50
C SER A 267 -7.21 22.89 0.36
N ARG A 268 -7.26 23.38 1.62
CA ARG A 268 -8.33 23.10 2.59
C ARG A 268 -8.47 24.20 3.64
N SER A 269 -9.70 24.62 3.93
CA SER A 269 -9.98 25.57 5.01
C SER A 269 -9.52 25.05 6.37
N GLY A 270 -8.90 25.92 7.16
CA GLY A 270 -8.44 25.53 8.49
C GLY A 270 -7.49 26.51 9.17
N VAL A 271 -6.98 26.11 10.32
CA VAL A 271 -5.88 26.77 11.02
C VAL A 271 -4.57 26.13 10.58
N TRP A 272 -3.68 26.96 10.03
CA TRP A 272 -2.38 26.60 9.52
C TRP A 272 -1.28 27.20 10.39
N GLN A 273 -0.15 26.50 10.49
CA GLN A 273 1.03 26.93 11.23
C GLN A 273 2.23 27.10 10.32
N ALA A 274 2.81 28.30 10.29
CA ALA A 274 4.07 28.59 9.64
C ALA A 274 5.25 28.01 10.44
N SER A 275 6.22 27.50 9.71
CA SER A 275 7.49 26.98 10.24
C SER A 275 8.64 27.33 9.29
N LEU A 276 9.84 27.37 9.86
CA LEU A 276 11.10 27.53 9.14
C LEU A 276 12.03 26.35 9.50
N PRO A 277 13.01 26.01 8.65
CA PRO A 277 14.06 25.06 9.01
C PRO A 277 14.72 25.43 10.34
N PRO A 278 15.05 24.46 11.22
CA PRO A 278 15.59 24.76 12.55
C PRO A 278 16.91 25.56 12.54
N ASP A 279 17.68 25.46 11.46
CA ASP A 279 18.93 26.16 11.21
C ASP A 279 18.74 27.54 10.55
N HIS A 280 17.51 27.91 10.18
CA HIS A 280 17.21 29.20 9.58
C HIS A 280 17.32 30.34 10.62
N PRO A 281 18.02 31.46 10.34
CA PRO A 281 18.24 32.54 11.31
C PRO A 281 16.97 33.11 11.96
N ALA A 282 15.88 33.17 11.19
CA ALA A 282 14.58 33.67 11.66
C ALA A 282 13.67 32.60 12.31
N ALA A 283 14.08 31.33 12.40
CA ALA A 283 13.24 30.25 12.92
C ALA A 283 12.81 30.50 14.38
N PHE A 284 13.74 30.99 15.20
CA PHE A 284 13.48 31.32 16.60
C PHE A 284 12.46 32.47 16.75
N LEU A 285 12.53 33.47 15.88
CA LEU A 285 11.61 34.61 15.88
C LEU A 285 10.22 34.18 15.43
N LEU A 286 10.13 33.40 14.34
CA LEU A 286 8.85 32.88 13.84
C LEU A 286 8.15 32.00 14.87
N ALA A 287 8.90 31.14 15.58
CA ALA A 287 8.34 30.25 16.60
C ALA A 287 7.61 31.00 17.74
N ARG A 288 7.94 32.28 17.95
CA ARG A 288 7.34 33.15 18.97
C ARG A 288 6.33 34.15 18.39
N ALA A 289 6.24 34.27 17.07
CA ALA A 289 5.36 35.21 16.41
C ALA A 289 3.90 34.71 16.49
N PRO A 290 2.93 35.53 16.93
CA PRO A 290 1.52 35.15 16.91
C PRO A 290 1.01 34.91 15.48
N GLN A 291 1.58 35.59 14.49
CA GLN A 291 1.25 35.45 13.08
C GLN A 291 1.63 34.08 12.50
N ARG A 292 2.37 33.24 13.25
CA ARG A 292 2.69 31.87 12.83
C ARG A 292 1.47 30.97 12.75
N LEU A 293 0.35 31.33 13.38
CA LEU A 293 -0.92 30.61 13.28
C LEU A 293 -1.92 31.48 12.51
N GLN A 294 -2.44 30.98 11.40
CA GLN A 294 -3.40 31.70 10.57
C GLN A 294 -4.57 30.82 10.22
N ARG A 295 -5.77 31.42 10.20
CA ARG A 295 -6.92 30.78 9.57
C ARG A 295 -6.90 31.15 8.09
N VAL A 296 -6.94 30.14 7.23
CA VAL A 296 -6.89 30.31 5.77
C VAL A 296 -8.02 29.48 5.17
N GLU A 297 -8.80 30.07 4.28
CA GLU A 297 -9.89 29.38 3.60
C GLU A 297 -9.38 28.70 2.32
N ALA A 298 -10.06 27.64 1.88
CA ALA A 298 -9.68 26.91 0.66
C ALA A 298 -9.68 27.85 -0.56
N GLY A 299 -8.62 27.77 -1.37
CA GLY A 299 -8.39 28.63 -2.53
C GLY A 299 -7.65 29.94 -2.23
N GLU A 300 -7.55 30.37 -0.97
CA GLU A 300 -6.77 31.56 -0.62
C GLU A 300 -5.26 31.27 -0.67
N PRO A 301 -4.41 32.20 -1.12
CA PRO A 301 -2.97 32.00 -1.10
C PRO A 301 -2.44 31.96 0.34
N MET A 302 -1.48 31.07 0.61
CA MET A 302 -0.85 31.00 1.92
C MET A 302 -0.17 32.32 2.28
N PRO A 303 -0.43 32.87 3.48
CA PRO A 303 -0.02 34.23 3.82
C PRO A 303 1.49 34.33 4.04
N ALA A 304 2.04 35.50 3.72
CA ALA A 304 3.38 35.89 4.17
C ALA A 304 3.33 36.25 5.66
N VAL A 305 4.41 35.96 6.39
CA VAL A 305 4.51 36.31 7.82
C VAL A 305 5.26 37.62 8.03
N TYR A 306 6.32 37.86 7.26
CA TYR A 306 7.13 39.07 7.36
C TYR A 306 6.72 40.11 6.33
N SER A 307 6.58 41.37 6.75
CA SER A 307 6.28 42.49 5.86
C SER A 307 7.57 43.11 5.31
N ARG A 308 7.66 43.26 3.98
CA ARG A 308 8.78 43.94 3.29
C ARG A 308 9.02 45.35 3.80
N LEU A 309 7.98 46.04 4.27
CA LEU A 309 8.07 47.41 4.76
C LEU A 309 8.74 47.52 6.13
N MET A 310 8.68 46.46 6.94
CA MET A 310 9.16 46.47 8.33
C MET A 310 10.35 45.54 8.58
N TYR A 311 10.69 44.70 7.61
CA TYR A 311 11.72 43.68 7.76
C TYR A 311 12.47 43.46 6.43
N PRO A 312 13.68 44.01 6.27
CA PRO A 312 14.42 44.00 5.00
C PRO A 312 14.65 42.60 4.38
N PRO A 313 14.87 41.50 5.13
CA PRO A 313 15.03 40.17 4.53
C PRO A 313 13.71 39.40 4.37
N ALA A 314 12.55 40.08 4.44
CA ALA A 314 11.23 39.44 4.40
C ALA A 314 11.02 38.49 3.21
N ASP A 315 11.60 38.79 2.05
CA ASP A 315 11.41 37.94 0.87
C ASP A 315 12.12 36.61 0.97
N ALA A 316 13.39 36.61 1.39
CA ALA A 316 14.15 35.38 1.60
C ALA A 316 13.52 34.54 2.72
N ASP A 317 13.13 35.19 3.81
CA ASP A 317 12.57 34.50 4.97
C ASP A 317 11.18 33.96 4.67
N ASN A 318 10.30 34.70 3.97
CA ASN A 318 8.99 34.18 3.57
C ASN A 318 9.09 33.05 2.53
N ALA A 319 10.08 33.08 1.63
CA ALA A 319 10.28 32.01 0.65
C ALA A 319 10.67 30.67 1.30
N ALA A 320 11.28 30.72 2.49
CA ALA A 320 11.64 29.53 3.27
C ALA A 320 10.51 29.03 4.19
N ILE A 321 9.42 29.80 4.36
CA ILE A 321 8.31 29.42 5.24
C ILE A 321 7.49 28.29 4.62
N THR A 322 7.25 27.28 5.44
CA THR A 322 6.31 26.18 5.15
C THR A 322 5.13 26.25 6.11
N TRP A 323 3.92 26.23 5.57
CA TRP A 323 2.67 26.18 6.32
C TRP A 323 2.13 24.78 6.46
N VAL A 324 1.76 24.38 7.67
CA VAL A 324 1.24 23.05 8.00
C VAL A 324 -0.18 23.16 8.53
N LEU A 325 -1.12 22.38 8.01
CA LEU A 325 -2.48 22.32 8.57
C LEU A 325 -2.44 21.73 10.00
N VAL A 326 -2.89 22.50 10.98
CA VAL A 326 -2.95 22.08 12.39
C VAL A 326 -4.37 21.69 12.80
N ARG A 327 -5.39 22.33 12.22
CA ARG A 327 -6.79 22.03 12.50
C ARG A 327 -7.65 22.35 11.27
N ALA A 328 -8.36 21.37 10.72
CA ALA A 328 -9.38 21.61 9.70
C ALA A 328 -10.61 22.30 10.32
N VAL A 329 -11.34 23.09 9.51
CA VAL A 329 -12.60 23.75 9.89
C VAL A 329 -13.73 23.22 9.03
#